data_AF-A0A2U1L9M7-F1
#
_entry.id   AF-A0A2U1L9M7-F1
#
_cell.length_a   1.000
_cell.length_b   1.000
_cell.length_c   1.000
_cell.angle_alpha   90.00
_cell.angle_beta   90.00
_cell.angle_gamma   90.00
#
_symmetry.space_group_name_H-M   'P 1'
#
loop_
_entity.id
_entity.type
_entity.pdbx_description
1 polymer ?
#
loop_
_entity_poly.entity_id
_entity_poly.type
_entity_poly.pdbx_seq_one_letter_code
_entity_poly.pdbx_strand_id
1 'polypeptide(L)'
;MPKHRRILYVEVRIEPQVVSPETRYAAYLAFKLPQDQSTSEAPIEVYDQNVYHGRSFIYLVSPPQTPVIGSKFHESTCNPPNRYKGNAIPQQRTDGWMEVKVWEFQTTTESVPMHLIFVHPDKKNLSGLMIQGIELRPK
;
A
#
# COMPACT_ATOMS: atom_id res chain seq x y z
N MET A 1 -2.75 12.81 -28.33
CA MET A 1 -3.10 11.52 -27.68
C MET A 1 -2.58 11.56 -26.24
N PRO A 2 -3.44 11.63 -25.21
CA PRO A 2 -2.97 11.66 -23.83
C PRO A 2 -2.36 10.31 -23.48
N LYS A 3 -1.09 10.28 -23.05
CA LYS A 3 -0.47 9.09 -22.46
C LYS A 3 -1.13 8.84 -21.10
N HIS A 4 -2.07 7.90 -21.02
CA HIS A 4 -2.58 7.45 -19.73
C HIS A 4 -1.41 6.96 -18.88
N ARG A 5 -1.19 7.60 -17.71
CA ARG A 5 -0.14 7.21 -16.76
C ARG A 5 -0.44 5.78 -16.28
N ARG A 6 0.46 4.85 -16.62
CA ARG A 6 0.37 3.42 -16.30
C ARG A 6 0.85 3.08 -14.89
N ILE A 7 1.34 4.09 -14.16
CA ILE A 7 2.10 3.96 -12.91
C ILE A 7 1.59 5.03 -11.95
N LEU A 8 1.41 4.67 -10.67
CA LEU A 8 1.15 5.62 -9.59
C LEU A 8 2.49 5.94 -8.90
N TYR A 9 2.77 7.23 -8.74
CA TYR A 9 3.96 7.74 -8.08
C TYR A 9 3.54 8.51 -6.83
N VAL A 10 4.22 8.23 -5.72
CA VAL A 10 4.07 8.97 -4.47
C VAL A 10 5.45 9.45 -4.05
N GLU A 11 5.61 10.77 -4.06
CA GLU A 11 6.84 11.46 -3.65
C GLU A 11 6.51 12.38 -2.49
N VAL A 12 7.14 12.12 -1.34
CA VAL A 12 6.94 12.88 -0.11
C VAL A 12 8.27 13.02 0.59
N ARG A 13 8.54 14.21 1.13
CA ARG A 13 9.62 14.43 2.09
C ARG A 13 9.02 14.53 3.48
N ILE A 14 9.35 13.56 4.33
CA ILE A 14 8.86 13.50 5.70
C ILE A 14 9.83 14.29 6.56
N GLU A 15 9.39 15.45 7.03
CA GLU A 15 10.20 16.33 7.86
C GLU A 15 10.22 15.85 9.32
N PRO A 16 11.35 15.96 10.05
CA PRO A 16 11.47 15.42 11.40
C PRO A 16 10.58 16.15 12.42
N GLN A 17 9.96 17.30 12.07
CA GLN A 17 9.04 18.02 12.96
C GLN A 17 7.60 17.48 12.92
N VAL A 18 7.24 16.68 11.90
CA VAL A 18 5.87 16.12 11.76
C VAL A 18 5.78 14.66 12.24
N VAL A 19 6.89 14.08 12.67
CA VAL A 19 6.99 12.71 13.21
C VAL A 19 7.87 12.71 14.45
N SER A 20 7.62 11.77 15.35
CA SER A 20 8.50 11.57 16.51
C SER A 20 9.87 11.02 16.09
N PRO A 21 11.00 11.49 16.66
CA PRO A 21 12.33 10.97 16.37
C PRO A 21 12.50 9.54 16.91
N GLU A 22 13.49 8.80 16.37
CA GLU A 22 13.85 7.45 16.80
C GLU A 22 12.68 6.46 16.88
N THR A 23 11.65 6.69 16.09
CA THR A 23 10.40 5.95 16.11
C THR A 23 10.22 5.23 14.78
N ARG A 24 9.78 3.98 14.84
CA ARG A 24 9.44 3.24 13.63
C ARG A 24 8.08 3.69 13.15
N TYR A 25 7.97 4.06 11.89
CA TYR A 25 6.71 4.47 11.27
C TYR A 25 6.36 3.54 10.11
N ALA A 26 5.07 3.34 9.91
CA ALA A 26 4.51 2.70 8.71
C ALA A 26 3.66 3.69 7.93
N ALA A 27 3.75 3.62 6.60
CA ALA A 27 2.92 4.37 5.68
C ALA A 27 1.79 3.48 5.14
N TYR A 28 0.57 4.00 5.20
CA TYR A 28 -0.65 3.35 4.74
C TYR A 28 -1.26 4.13 3.58
N LEU A 29 -1.51 3.45 2.47
CA LEU A 29 -2.28 4.03 1.37
C LEU A 29 -3.77 3.87 1.68
N ALA A 30 -4.50 4.99 1.75
CA ALA A 30 -5.94 5.01 1.89
C ALA A 30 -6.62 5.24 0.53
N PHE A 31 -7.49 4.33 0.11
CA PHE A 31 -8.06 4.31 -1.24
C PHE A 31 -9.46 3.69 -1.34
N LYS A 32 -10.12 3.91 -2.47
CA LYS A 32 -11.37 3.26 -2.87
C LYS A 32 -11.23 2.71 -4.29
N LEU A 33 -11.86 1.57 -4.52
CA LEU A 33 -11.91 0.91 -5.82
C LEU A 33 -12.91 1.63 -6.76
N PRO A 34 -12.71 1.55 -8.07
CA PRO A 34 -13.72 1.99 -9.04
C PRO A 34 -15.02 1.17 -8.90
N GLN A 35 -16.15 1.79 -9.24
CA GLN A 35 -17.50 1.21 -9.06
C GLN A 35 -17.73 -0.10 -9.84
N ASP A 36 -17.01 -0.30 -10.95
CA ASP A 36 -17.06 -1.49 -11.79
C ASP A 36 -16.20 -2.66 -11.25
N GLN A 37 -15.65 -2.52 -10.04
CA GLN A 37 -14.96 -3.56 -9.24
C GLN A 37 -13.81 -4.31 -9.94
N SER A 38 -13.38 -3.88 -11.13
CA SER A 38 -12.27 -4.52 -11.82
C SER A 38 -10.94 -3.94 -11.31
N THR A 39 -10.59 -4.21 -10.07
CA THR A 39 -9.18 -4.13 -9.68
C THR A 39 -8.59 -5.51 -9.59
N SER A 40 -7.41 -5.60 -10.20
CA SER A 40 -6.73 -6.83 -10.54
C SER A 40 -6.57 -7.76 -9.34
N GLU A 41 -6.86 -9.04 -9.53
CA GLU A 41 -6.41 -10.10 -8.63
C GLU A 41 -4.87 -10.18 -8.57
N ALA A 42 -4.15 -9.57 -9.53
CA ALA A 42 -2.70 -9.58 -9.51
C ALA A 42 -2.16 -8.59 -8.45
N PRO A 43 -1.17 -9.00 -7.64
CA PRO A 43 -0.53 -8.10 -6.69
C PRO A 43 0.20 -6.96 -7.42
N ILE A 44 0.02 -5.75 -6.92
CA ILE A 44 0.72 -4.55 -7.36
C ILE A 44 2.11 -4.54 -6.71
N GLU A 45 3.14 -4.38 -7.54
CA GLU A 45 4.51 -4.19 -7.07
C GLU A 45 4.67 -2.75 -6.55
N VAL A 46 5.22 -2.62 -5.36
CA VAL A 46 5.51 -1.34 -4.71
C VAL A 46 6.98 -1.32 -4.34
N TYR A 47 7.72 -0.32 -4.80
CA TYR A 47 9.12 -0.16 -4.44
C TYR A 47 9.48 1.30 -4.22
N ASP A 48 10.45 1.50 -3.33
CA ASP A 48 11.04 2.81 -3.08
C ASP A 48 12.23 3.02 -4.02
N GLN A 49 12.20 4.09 -4.81
CA GLN A 49 13.27 4.41 -5.74
C GLN A 49 14.60 4.73 -5.04
N ASN A 50 14.57 5.13 -3.77
CA ASN A 50 15.77 5.41 -2.98
C ASN A 50 16.47 4.14 -2.45
N VAL A 51 15.80 2.97 -2.51
CA VAL A 51 16.28 1.74 -1.87
C VAL A 51 16.46 0.65 -2.92
N TYR A 52 17.72 0.25 -3.15
CA TYR A 52 18.09 -0.73 -4.18
C TYR A 52 17.44 -2.12 -4.03
N HIS A 53 16.96 -2.51 -2.84
CA HIS A 53 16.44 -3.87 -2.57
C HIS A 53 15.06 -3.92 -1.88
N GLY A 54 14.29 -2.83 -1.88
CA GLY A 54 12.98 -2.76 -1.21
C GLY A 54 11.80 -2.91 -2.17
N ARG A 55 11.45 -4.14 -2.55
CA ARG A 55 10.19 -4.43 -3.26
C ARG A 55 9.20 -5.09 -2.32
N SER A 56 7.98 -4.60 -2.32
CA SER A 56 6.84 -5.18 -1.64
C SER A 56 5.70 -5.35 -2.63
N PHE A 57 4.70 -6.13 -2.23
CA PHE A 57 3.55 -6.42 -3.06
C PHE A 57 2.29 -6.20 -2.24
N ILE A 58 1.33 -5.51 -2.81
CA ILE A 58 0.03 -5.23 -2.20
C ILE A 58 -1.08 -5.68 -3.14
N TYR A 59 -2.25 -5.92 -2.58
CA TYR A 59 -3.47 -6.09 -3.33
C TYR A 59 -4.27 -4.80 -3.28
N LEU A 60 -4.92 -4.44 -4.39
CA LEU A 60 -5.91 -3.38 -4.44
C LEU A 60 -7.27 -4.03 -4.68
N VAL A 61 -7.78 -4.76 -3.70
CA VAL A 61 -9.05 -5.52 -3.81
C VAL A 61 -9.90 -5.24 -2.58
N SER A 62 -11.21 -5.49 -2.68
CA SER A 62 -12.08 -5.43 -1.51
C SER A 62 -11.70 -6.54 -0.52
N PRO A 63 -11.55 -6.23 0.77
CA PRO A 63 -11.32 -7.25 1.77
C PRO A 63 -12.53 -8.20 1.87
N PRO A 64 -12.32 -9.47 2.26
CA PRO A 64 -13.42 -10.39 2.49
C PRO A 64 -14.38 -9.83 3.56
N GLN A 65 -15.69 -9.93 3.29
CA GLN A 65 -16.74 -9.29 4.11
C GLN A 65 -16.97 -9.95 5.47
N THR A 66 -16.35 -11.10 5.75
CA THR A 66 -16.50 -11.80 7.03
C THR A 66 -15.54 -11.21 8.07
N PRO A 67 -16.04 -10.57 9.16
CA PRO A 67 -15.18 -10.13 10.25
C PRO A 67 -14.59 -11.37 10.91
N VAL A 68 -13.27 -11.54 10.77
CA VAL A 68 -12.57 -12.68 11.36
C VAL A 68 -12.39 -12.44 12.85
N ILE A 69 -13.44 -12.73 13.62
CA ILE A 69 -13.28 -13.01 15.05
C ILE A 69 -12.62 -14.39 15.13
N GLY A 70 -11.30 -14.42 15.35
CA GLY A 70 -10.58 -15.58 15.85
C GLY A 70 -10.17 -16.68 14.85
N SER A 71 -10.17 -16.46 13.54
CA SER A 71 -9.67 -17.48 12.60
C SER A 71 -8.20 -17.28 12.26
N LYS A 72 -7.42 -18.31 12.58
CA LYS A 72 -6.06 -18.55 12.12
C LYS A 72 -6.05 -18.55 10.59
N PHE A 73 -5.75 -17.42 9.96
CA PHE A 73 -5.41 -17.34 8.53
C PHE A 73 -4.00 -17.90 8.28
N HIS A 74 -3.74 -19.11 8.75
CA HIS A 74 -2.71 -19.95 8.16
C HIS A 74 -3.43 -20.82 7.14
N GLU A 75 -3.04 -20.70 5.88
CA GLU A 75 -3.50 -21.54 4.77
C GLU A 75 -5.00 -21.52 4.47
N SER A 76 -5.42 -20.75 3.46
CA SER A 76 -6.06 -21.33 2.25
C SER A 76 -6.77 -20.28 1.39
N THR A 77 -6.51 -20.40 0.09
CA THR A 77 -7.24 -19.88 -1.10
C THR A 77 -6.75 -18.57 -1.74
N CYS A 78 -6.08 -17.68 -1.01
CA CYS A 78 -5.11 -16.76 -1.62
C CYS A 78 -3.82 -16.93 -0.86
N ASN A 79 -3.03 -17.93 -1.23
CA ASN A 79 -1.62 -17.97 -0.87
C ASN A 79 -0.90 -17.17 -1.97
N PRO A 80 -0.75 -15.83 -1.84
CA PRO A 80 0.31 -15.20 -2.60
C PRO A 80 1.58 -15.93 -2.18
N PRO A 81 2.53 -16.22 -3.10
CA PRO A 81 3.69 -17.05 -2.76
C PRO A 81 4.25 -16.55 -1.43
N ASN A 82 4.50 -17.49 -0.50
CA ASN A 82 4.70 -17.40 0.98
C ASN A 82 5.68 -16.32 1.52
N ARG A 83 6.03 -15.35 0.68
CA ARG A 83 6.93 -14.21 0.82
C ARG A 83 6.20 -12.93 1.27
N TYR A 84 4.87 -12.87 1.21
CA TYR A 84 4.11 -11.65 1.48
C TYR A 84 3.30 -11.80 2.77
N LYS A 85 3.97 -11.56 3.90
CA LYS A 85 3.36 -11.55 5.25
C LYS A 85 2.17 -10.59 5.30
N GLY A 86 1.00 -11.07 5.73
CA GLY A 86 -0.22 -10.45 6.31
C GLY A 86 -0.67 -9.00 6.02
N ASN A 87 0.21 -8.10 5.62
CA ASN A 87 -0.02 -6.66 5.43
C ASN A 87 -0.26 -6.26 3.96
N ALA A 88 -0.24 -7.23 3.05
CA ALA A 88 -0.42 -7.00 1.61
C ALA A 88 -1.90 -6.86 1.23
N ILE A 89 -2.82 -7.38 2.03
CA ILE A 89 -4.26 -7.31 1.76
C ILE A 89 -4.82 -6.05 2.44
N PRO A 90 -5.63 -5.24 1.73
CA PRO A 90 -6.27 -4.07 2.32
C PRO A 90 -7.21 -4.42 3.46
N GLN A 91 -7.42 -3.47 4.36
CA GLN A 91 -8.41 -3.52 5.43
C GLN A 91 -9.48 -2.47 5.19
N GLN A 92 -10.72 -2.80 5.56
CA GLN A 92 -11.83 -1.86 5.49
C GLN A 92 -11.79 -0.93 6.71
N ARG A 93 -11.87 0.38 6.47
CA ARG A 93 -11.98 1.41 7.50
C ARG A 93 -13.45 1.72 7.79
N THR A 94 -13.69 2.27 8.97
CA THR A 94 -15.01 2.71 9.44
C THR A 94 -15.56 3.91 8.67
N ASP A 95 -14.69 4.71 8.07
CA ASP A 95 -15.06 5.86 7.21
C ASP A 95 -15.37 5.46 5.75
N GLY A 96 -15.42 4.16 5.47
CA GLY A 96 -15.74 3.59 4.16
C GLY A 96 -14.56 3.57 3.18
N TRP A 97 -13.36 4.02 3.56
CA TRP A 97 -12.14 3.82 2.78
C TRP A 97 -11.51 2.45 3.04
N MET A 98 -10.63 1.99 2.17
CA MET A 98 -9.74 0.87 2.42
C MET A 98 -8.32 1.36 2.68
N GLU A 99 -7.54 0.59 3.43
CA GLU A 99 -6.12 0.90 3.64
C GLU A 99 -5.21 -0.32 3.55
N VAL A 100 -3.98 -0.11 3.06
CA VAL A 100 -2.95 -1.16 3.00
C VAL A 100 -1.59 -0.55 3.34
N LYS A 101 -0.74 -1.31 4.07
CA LYS A 101 0.62 -0.85 4.39
C LYS A 101 1.48 -0.94 3.14
N VAL A 102 2.12 0.16 2.76
CA VAL A 102 2.93 0.26 1.53
C VAL A 102 4.41 0.47 1.81
N TRP A 103 4.75 0.97 3.00
CA TRP A 103 6.13 1.28 3.34
C TRP A 103 6.34 1.34 4.86
N GLU A 104 7.59 1.25 5.29
CA GLU A 104 7.99 1.30 6.69
C GLU A 104 9.42 1.82 6.80
N PHE A 105 9.65 2.71 7.76
CA PHE A 105 10.94 3.38 7.93
C PHE A 105 11.19 3.70 9.41
N GLN A 106 12.44 3.97 9.74
CA GLN A 106 12.86 4.43 11.05
C GLN A 106 13.10 5.94 10.96
N THR A 107 12.53 6.73 11.86
CA THR A 107 12.82 8.17 11.92
C THR A 107 14.15 8.43 12.62
N THR A 108 14.80 9.50 12.20
CA THR A 108 15.99 10.07 12.83
C THR A 108 15.75 11.57 13.05
N THR A 109 16.81 12.34 13.31
CA THR A 109 16.76 13.81 13.33
C THR A 109 16.77 14.43 11.93
N GLU A 110 16.88 13.62 10.87
CA GLU A 110 16.92 14.07 9.48
C GLU A 110 15.59 13.79 8.76
N SER A 111 15.36 14.53 7.66
CA SER A 111 14.20 14.30 6.80
C SER A 111 14.31 12.97 6.07
N VAL A 112 13.21 12.24 5.97
CA VAL A 112 13.16 10.94 5.28
C VAL A 112 12.45 11.11 3.92
N PRO A 113 13.15 10.93 2.79
CA PRO A 113 12.51 10.95 1.48
C PRO A 113 11.79 9.63 1.19
N MET A 114 10.55 9.72 0.74
CA MET A 114 9.71 8.59 0.35
C MET A 114 9.40 8.71 -1.15
N HIS A 115 9.90 7.79 -1.97
CA HIS A 115 9.65 7.75 -3.42
C HIS A 115 9.04 6.41 -3.83
N LEU A 116 7.75 6.23 -3.57
CA LEU A 116 7.06 4.97 -3.87
C LEU A 116 6.53 4.94 -5.31
N ILE A 117 6.79 3.82 -5.98
CA ILE A 117 6.30 3.54 -7.33
C ILE A 117 5.43 2.29 -7.26
N PHE A 118 4.21 2.40 -7.78
CA PHE A 118 3.22 1.33 -7.83
C PHE A 118 3.05 0.87 -9.27
N VAL A 119 3.38 -0.39 -9.54
CA VAL A 119 3.39 -0.96 -10.88
C VAL A 119 2.53 -2.21 -10.93
N HIS A 120 1.56 -2.22 -11.84
CA HIS A 120 0.82 -3.43 -12.16
C HIS A 120 1.74 -4.39 -12.96
N PRO A 121 1.83 -5.69 -12.61
CA PRO A 121 2.74 -6.63 -13.29
C PRO A 121 2.48 -6.73 -14.80
N ASP A 122 1.21 -6.80 -15.21
CA ASP A 122 0.82 -6.80 -16.64
C ASP A 122 0.83 -5.40 -17.31
N LYS A 123 1.38 -4.37 -16.65
CA LYS A 123 1.41 -2.98 -17.14
C LYS A 123 0.03 -2.38 -17.45
N LYS A 124 -1.02 -2.91 -16.81
CA LYS A 124 -2.37 -2.32 -16.81
C LYS A 124 -2.36 -1.00 -16.05
N ASN A 125 -3.25 -0.09 -16.43
CA ASN A 125 -3.45 1.18 -15.74
C ASN A 125 -4.19 0.96 -14.41
N LEU A 126 -3.85 1.78 -13.40
CA LEU A 126 -4.55 1.84 -12.12
C LEU A 126 -5.69 2.90 -12.16
N SER A 127 -6.34 3.04 -13.32
CA SER A 127 -7.38 4.04 -13.53
C SER A 127 -8.62 3.77 -12.66
N GLY A 128 -9.28 4.82 -12.20
CA GLY A 128 -10.49 4.70 -11.39
C GLY A 128 -10.23 4.44 -9.90
N LEU A 129 -8.97 4.18 -9.51
CA LEU A 129 -8.57 4.16 -8.11
C LEU A 129 -8.71 5.58 -7.52
N MET A 130 -9.56 5.73 -6.52
CA MET A 130 -9.64 6.97 -5.76
C MET A 130 -8.67 6.88 -4.60
N ILE A 131 -7.83 7.90 -4.42
CA ILE A 131 -6.82 7.94 -3.36
C ILE A 131 -7.19 9.07 -2.40
N GLN A 132 -7.30 8.75 -1.12
CA GLN A 132 -7.47 9.75 -0.06
C GLN A 132 -6.12 10.34 0.31
N GLY A 133 -5.08 9.51 0.41
CA GLY A 133 -3.73 9.93 0.72
C GLY A 133 -2.87 8.83 1.32
N ILE A 134 -1.74 9.25 1.89
CA ILE A 134 -0.86 8.41 2.72
C ILE A 134 -1.02 8.83 4.18
N GLU A 135 -1.20 7.86 5.07
CA GLU A 135 -1.21 8.08 6.51
C GLU A 135 0.03 7.45 7.15
N LEU A 136 0.75 8.24 7.95
CA LEU A 136 1.91 7.79 8.71
C LEU A 136 1.46 7.44 10.13
N ARG A 137 1.80 6.23 10.60
CA ARG A 137 1.47 5.78 11.96
C ARG A 137 2.71 5.18 12.63
N PRO A 138 3.00 5.53 13.90
CA PRO A 138 4.07 4.90 14.66
C PRO A 138 3.76 3.41 14.92
N LYS A 139 4.81 2.59 15.08
CA LYS A 139 4.76 1.13 15.25
C LYS A 139 5.21 0.66 16.62
#